data_AF-B6VXK3-F1
#
_entry.id   AF-B6VXK3-F1
#
_cell.length_a   1.000
_cell.length_b   1.000
_cell.length_c   1.000
_cell.angle_alpha   90.00
_cell.angle_beta   90.00
_cell.angle_gamma   90.00
#
_symmetry.space_group_name_H-M   'P 1'
#
loop_
_entity.id
_entity.type
_entity.pdbx_description
1 polymer ?
#
loop_
_entity_poly.entity_id
_entity_poly.type
_entity_poly.pdbx_seq_one_letter_code
_entity_poly.pdbx_strand_id
1 'polypeptide(L)'
;MEINKRENIGWIDLLRVTACFLVVFAHCCDPFVARFDTDRPTFLQGCALGSAVRCCVPLFVMMTGVLLFPVRNGMSEFYKKRIGRIAVPLIFWSVMLPVLYFIYLNYITTTDNPTIDMSAFTLEKTITKIWTFIFNFNYDTTPLWYLYMLVGLYFIIPIFHAWLERATRKDIKLFLSIWGISLFLPYIKMAAPALGYIGNWGNMDILGVCDWNAFGSFYYVSGFIGYLILAHYLVKYPLQWSWRKTLAIGIPMFMAGYAITFGGYLIMQEYFPGNYAYLEIVWLFGGINVFMMTFPVFVCIQKLKIPSSPALSKVASMTFGIYLCHFVFVQMGYDLFASLLPQGTPAIMHIICMAVTAFLISYLVVRGMYACKWTRRFVA
;
A
#
# COMPACT_ATOMS: atom_id res chain seq x y z
N MET A 1 -6.20 31.52 1.06
CA MET A 1 -6.34 31.04 2.45
C MET A 1 -5.10 30.21 2.75
N GLU A 2 -4.07 30.85 3.29
CA GLU A 2 -2.86 30.17 3.71
C GLU A 2 -3.22 29.15 4.80
N ILE A 3 -2.97 27.87 4.53
CA ILE A 3 -3.12 26.81 5.53
C ILE A 3 -1.98 27.01 6.54
N ASN A 4 -2.13 27.91 7.50
CA ASN A 4 -1.11 28.19 8.50
C ASN A 4 -1.39 27.42 9.80
N LYS A 5 -0.32 26.85 10.37
CA LYS A 5 -0.25 25.92 11.52
C LYS A 5 -0.78 24.49 11.32
N ARG A 6 -0.13 23.56 12.02
CA ARG A 6 -0.42 22.11 12.14
C ARG A 6 -1.80 21.87 12.79
N GLU A 7 -2.87 22.29 12.14
CA GLU A 7 -4.20 21.80 12.47
C GLU A 7 -4.34 20.42 11.82
N ASN A 8 -4.43 19.39 12.66
CA ASN A 8 -4.81 18.06 12.22
C ASN A 8 -6.15 18.17 11.51
N ILE A 9 -6.14 18.11 10.18
CA ILE A 9 -7.37 18.17 9.41
C ILE A 9 -8.06 16.82 9.65
N GLY A 10 -9.18 16.80 10.39
CA GLY A 10 -9.76 15.55 10.91
C GLY A 10 -10.06 14.50 9.83
N TRP A 11 -10.45 14.94 8.63
CA TRP A 11 -10.62 14.02 7.49
C TRP A 11 -9.31 13.39 7.01
N ILE A 12 -8.16 14.06 7.17
CA ILE A 12 -6.84 13.48 6.86
C ILE A 12 -6.46 12.44 7.91
N ASP A 13 -6.74 12.69 9.18
CA ASP A 13 -6.49 11.70 10.23
C ASP A 13 -7.38 10.47 10.01
N LEU A 14 -8.64 10.65 9.63
CA LEU A 14 -9.53 9.55 9.23
C LEU A 14 -8.94 8.80 8.03
N LEU A 15 -8.56 9.51 6.96
CA LEU A 15 -7.95 8.91 5.77
C LEU A 15 -6.71 8.08 6.12
N ARG A 16 -5.86 8.59 7.03
CA ARG A 16 -4.65 7.91 7.47
C ARG A 16 -4.94 6.62 8.21
N VAL A 17 -5.88 6.66 9.17
CA VAL A 17 -6.27 5.47 9.94
C VAL A 17 -6.93 4.45 9.03
N THR A 18 -7.83 4.88 8.13
CA THR A 18 -8.47 4.00 7.14
C THR A 18 -7.43 3.35 6.23
N ALA A 19 -6.54 4.12 5.61
CA ALA A 19 -5.50 3.56 4.73
C ALA A 19 -4.61 2.56 5.47
N CYS A 20 -4.21 2.87 6.71
CA CYS A 20 -3.40 1.99 7.54
C CYS A 20 -4.12 0.69 7.87
N PHE A 21 -5.38 0.75 8.30
CA PHE A 21 -6.17 -0.43 8.59
C PHE A 21 -6.36 -1.29 7.34
N LEU A 22 -6.67 -0.69 6.19
CA LEU A 22 -6.84 -1.42 4.93
C LEU A 22 -5.54 -2.12 4.47
N VAL A 23 -4.36 -1.56 4.76
CA VAL A 23 -3.08 -2.26 4.51
C VAL A 23 -2.95 -3.51 5.39
N VAL A 24 -3.19 -3.37 6.70
CA VAL A 24 -3.14 -4.52 7.62
C VAL A 24 -4.14 -5.59 7.18
N PHE A 25 -5.35 -5.17 6.82
CA PHE A 25 -6.42 -6.05 6.33
C PHE A 25 -6.02 -6.76 5.03
N ALA A 26 -5.38 -6.06 4.08
CA ALA A 26 -4.88 -6.66 2.85
C ALA A 26 -3.90 -7.79 3.15
N HIS A 27 -2.93 -7.55 4.04
CA HIS A 27 -1.96 -8.58 4.42
C HIS A 27 -2.57 -9.75 5.19
N CYS A 28 -3.66 -9.53 5.92
CA CYS A 28 -4.41 -10.63 6.53
C CYS A 28 -5.08 -11.55 5.50
N CYS A 29 -5.26 -11.08 4.26
CA CYS A 29 -5.81 -11.91 3.18
C CYS A 29 -4.75 -12.80 2.53
N ASP A 30 -3.46 -12.42 2.56
CA ASP A 30 -2.38 -13.08 1.81
C ASP A 30 -2.30 -14.60 2.08
N PRO A 31 -2.34 -15.10 3.34
CA PRO A 31 -2.31 -16.55 3.61
C PRO A 31 -3.47 -17.33 3.00
N PHE A 32 -4.64 -16.70 2.89
CA PHE A 32 -5.84 -17.34 2.35
C PHE A 32 -5.83 -17.30 0.82
N VAL A 33 -5.31 -16.23 0.23
CA VAL A 33 -5.09 -16.12 -1.23
C VAL A 33 -4.05 -17.14 -1.69
N ALA A 34 -3.00 -17.35 -0.92
CA ALA A 34 -1.94 -18.32 -1.23
C ALA A 34 -2.38 -19.79 -1.14
N ARG A 35 -3.63 -20.07 -0.72
CA ARG A 35 -4.21 -21.42 -0.82
C ARG A 35 -4.53 -21.82 -2.25
N PHE A 36 -4.76 -20.85 -3.14
CA PHE A 36 -5.09 -21.11 -4.55
C PHE A 36 -6.14 -22.23 -4.69
N ASP A 37 -5.91 -23.18 -5.58
CA ASP A 37 -6.86 -24.27 -5.86
C ASP A 37 -6.76 -25.44 -4.87
N THR A 38 -5.80 -25.42 -3.93
CA THR A 38 -5.73 -26.43 -2.85
C THR A 38 -6.89 -26.30 -1.86
N ASP A 39 -7.42 -25.09 -1.69
CA ASP A 39 -8.66 -24.79 -0.95
C ASP A 39 -9.38 -23.62 -1.62
N ARG A 40 -10.17 -23.94 -2.65
CA ARG A 40 -10.85 -22.95 -3.49
C ARG A 40 -11.81 -22.04 -2.70
N PRO A 41 -12.68 -22.54 -1.79
CA PRO A 41 -13.55 -21.67 -0.99
C PRO A 41 -12.78 -20.66 -0.14
N THR A 42 -11.66 -21.08 0.47
CA THR A 42 -10.80 -20.18 1.25
C THR A 42 -10.11 -19.14 0.36
N PHE A 43 -9.57 -19.59 -0.77
CA PHE A 43 -8.97 -18.71 -1.77
C PHE A 43 -9.94 -17.63 -2.25
N LEU A 44 -11.17 -18.00 -2.62
CA LEU A 44 -12.17 -17.06 -3.11
C LEU A 44 -12.50 -15.98 -2.08
N GLN A 45 -12.63 -16.36 -0.80
CA GLN A 45 -12.88 -15.41 0.28
C GLN A 45 -11.70 -14.46 0.50
N GLY A 46 -10.47 -15.00 0.58
CA GLY A 46 -9.26 -14.20 0.71
C GLY A 46 -9.06 -13.25 -0.47
N CYS A 47 -9.26 -13.74 -1.69
CA CYS A 47 -9.12 -12.97 -2.92
C CYS A 47 -10.19 -11.88 -3.05
N ALA A 48 -11.45 -12.17 -2.70
CA ALA A 48 -12.52 -11.17 -2.68
C ALA A 48 -12.21 -10.05 -1.70
N LEU A 49 -11.86 -10.38 -0.47
CA LEU A 49 -11.54 -9.40 0.57
C LEU A 49 -10.27 -8.61 0.25
N GLY A 50 -9.21 -9.29 -0.19
CA GLY A 50 -7.95 -8.67 -0.60
C GLY A 50 -8.11 -7.75 -1.81
N SER A 51 -8.98 -8.09 -2.75
CA SER A 51 -9.33 -7.24 -3.90
C SER A 51 -10.11 -6.00 -3.50
N ALA A 52 -10.99 -6.08 -2.49
CA ALA A 52 -11.81 -4.96 -2.04
C ALA A 52 -11.00 -3.84 -1.36
N VAL A 53 -9.81 -4.15 -0.84
CA VAL A 53 -9.01 -3.21 -0.04
C VAL A 53 -7.79 -2.63 -0.77
N ARG A 54 -7.63 -2.91 -2.08
CA ARG A 54 -6.46 -2.46 -2.88
C ARG A 54 -6.28 -0.94 -2.98
N CYS A 55 -7.28 -0.14 -2.64
CA CYS A 55 -7.14 1.31 -2.56
C CYS A 55 -6.21 1.78 -1.41
N CYS A 56 -5.82 0.90 -0.49
CA CYS A 56 -5.08 1.23 0.73
C CYS A 56 -3.79 2.03 0.50
N VAL A 57 -2.90 1.59 -0.40
CA VAL A 57 -1.60 2.24 -0.62
C VAL A 57 -1.73 3.57 -1.38
N PRO A 58 -2.49 3.66 -2.49
CA PRO A 58 -2.75 4.94 -3.14
C PRO A 58 -3.32 6.01 -2.20
N LEU A 59 -4.19 5.65 -1.24
CA LEU A 59 -4.71 6.60 -0.25
C LEU A 59 -3.61 7.19 0.63
N PHE A 60 -2.59 6.40 1.01
CA PHE A 60 -1.41 6.91 1.72
C PHE A 60 -0.59 7.90 0.88
N VAL A 61 -0.44 7.62 -0.41
CA VAL A 61 0.26 8.51 -1.35
C VAL A 61 -0.52 9.81 -1.56
N MET A 62 -1.83 9.72 -1.74
CA MET A 62 -2.69 10.89 -1.84
C MET A 62 -2.60 11.76 -0.58
N MET A 63 -2.69 11.14 0.61
CA MET A 63 -2.46 11.84 1.87
C MET A 63 -1.10 12.54 1.93
N THR A 64 -0.04 11.87 1.45
CA THR A 64 1.31 12.44 1.38
C THR A 64 1.32 13.71 0.53
N GLY A 65 0.67 13.69 -0.65
CA GLY A 65 0.52 14.87 -1.50
C GLY A 65 -0.20 16.03 -0.80
N VAL A 66 -1.27 15.75 -0.04
CA VAL A 66 -2.00 16.78 0.71
C VAL A 66 -1.14 17.40 1.82
N LEU A 67 -0.35 16.59 2.52
CA LEU A 67 0.40 17.04 3.69
C LEU A 67 1.73 17.73 3.35
N LEU A 68 2.30 17.45 2.17
CA LEU A 68 3.62 17.91 1.79
C LEU A 68 3.62 19.05 0.77
N PHE A 69 2.48 19.33 0.11
CA PHE A 69 2.32 20.54 -0.69
C PHE A 69 1.56 21.65 0.06
N PRO A 70 1.96 22.93 -0.07
CA PRO A 70 3.23 23.40 -0.66
C PRO A 70 4.43 23.06 0.23
N VAL A 71 5.63 22.98 -0.36
CA VAL A 71 6.87 22.77 0.40
C VAL A 71 7.31 24.11 0.98
N ARG A 72 7.32 24.22 2.31
CA ARG A 72 7.57 25.50 3.01
C ARG A 72 9.04 25.80 3.30
N ASN A 73 9.90 24.79 3.14
CA ASN A 73 11.31 24.84 3.53
C ASN A 73 12.17 24.65 2.29
N GLY A 74 13.45 25.04 2.38
CA GLY A 74 14.42 24.77 1.31
C GLY A 74 14.54 23.26 1.03
N MET A 75 14.89 22.91 -0.22
CA MET A 75 14.96 21.51 -0.68
C MET A 75 15.87 20.63 0.18
N SER A 76 17.05 21.14 0.57
CA SER A 76 17.98 20.42 1.46
C SER A 76 17.37 20.14 2.84
N GLU A 77 16.69 21.13 3.42
CA GLU A 77 16.01 20.98 4.71
C GLU A 77 14.85 19.98 4.63
N PHE A 78 14.11 20.01 3.53
CA PHE A 78 13.05 19.05 3.25
C PHE A 78 13.60 17.62 3.22
N TYR A 79 14.65 17.35 2.45
CA TYR A 79 15.25 16.01 2.37
C TYR A 79 15.79 15.53 3.72
N LYS A 80 16.59 16.35 4.41
CA LYS A 80 17.13 16.01 5.74
C LYS A 80 16.03 15.61 6.72
N LYS A 81 14.94 16.38 6.76
CA LYS A 81 13.81 16.12 7.67
C LYS A 81 13.00 14.90 7.28
N ARG A 82 12.70 14.72 5.99
CA ARG A 82 11.78 13.68 5.51
C ARG A 82 12.45 12.33 5.37
N ILE A 83 13.64 12.28 4.78
CA ILE A 83 14.43 11.06 4.63
C ILE A 83 14.99 10.63 5.99
N GLY A 84 15.47 11.58 6.81
CA GLY A 84 15.96 11.27 8.17
C GLY A 84 14.92 10.62 9.07
N ARG A 85 13.63 10.96 8.90
CA ARG A 85 12.52 10.30 9.62
C ARG A 85 12.27 8.86 9.17
N ILE A 86 12.63 8.50 7.94
CA ILE A 86 12.46 7.13 7.41
C ILE A 86 13.67 6.26 7.74
N ALA A 87 14.88 6.80 7.62
CA ALA A 87 16.12 6.03 7.68
C ALA A 87 16.26 5.21 8.97
N VAL A 88 16.05 5.84 10.13
CA VAL A 88 16.21 5.17 11.43
C VAL A 88 15.16 4.07 11.66
N PRO A 89 13.85 4.31 11.46
CA PRO A 89 12.86 3.24 11.49
C PRO A 89 13.10 2.13 10.48
N LEU A 90 13.48 2.45 9.23
CA LEU A 90 13.73 1.45 8.19
C LEU A 90 14.84 0.49 8.63
N ILE A 91 15.99 1.01 9.05
CA ILE A 91 17.11 0.17 9.52
C ILE A 91 16.68 -0.69 10.71
N PHE A 92 16.01 -0.09 11.70
CA PHE A 92 15.59 -0.82 12.90
C PHE A 92 14.63 -1.97 12.56
N TRP A 93 13.59 -1.72 11.75
CA TRP A 93 12.59 -2.74 11.43
C TRP A 93 13.09 -3.77 10.41
N SER A 94 14.03 -3.41 9.52
CA SER A 94 14.71 -4.38 8.66
C SER A 94 15.53 -5.40 9.44
N VAL A 95 16.00 -5.05 10.64
CA VAL A 95 16.68 -5.99 11.56
C VAL A 95 15.67 -6.68 12.48
N MET A 96 14.74 -5.93 13.06
CA MET A 96 13.86 -6.43 14.11
C MET A 96 12.83 -7.43 13.57
N LEU A 97 12.27 -7.22 12.37
CA LEU A 97 11.25 -8.12 11.82
C LEU A 97 11.81 -9.54 11.62
N PRO A 98 12.96 -9.77 10.94
CA PRO A 98 13.53 -11.12 10.84
C PRO A 98 13.80 -11.78 12.19
N VAL A 99 14.23 -11.01 13.20
CA VAL A 99 14.43 -11.52 14.57
C VAL A 99 13.11 -11.96 15.20
N LEU A 100 12.05 -11.15 15.08
CA LEU A 100 10.74 -11.50 15.62
C LEU A 100 10.15 -12.73 14.93
N TYR A 101 10.29 -12.83 13.61
CA TYR A 101 9.89 -14.01 12.84
C TYR A 101 10.67 -15.26 13.26
N PHE A 102 11.99 -15.14 13.44
CA PHE A 102 12.82 -16.24 13.92
C PHE A 102 12.37 -16.74 15.29
N ILE A 103 12.18 -15.83 16.26
CA ILE A 103 11.69 -16.20 17.61
C ILE A 103 10.33 -16.87 17.52
N TYR A 104 9.42 -16.29 16.75
CA TYR A 104 8.06 -16.80 16.57
C TYR A 104 8.04 -18.22 15.98
N LEU A 105 8.70 -18.42 14.84
CA LEU A 105 8.63 -19.66 14.07
C LEU A 105 9.46 -20.80 14.68
N ASN A 106 10.44 -20.47 15.54
CA ASN A 106 11.15 -21.48 16.34
C ASN A 106 10.45 -21.77 17.68
N TYR A 107 9.46 -20.96 18.09
CA TYR A 107 8.64 -21.23 19.27
C TYR A 107 7.46 -22.16 18.96
N ILE A 108 6.84 -22.00 17.79
CA ILE A 108 5.74 -22.88 17.35
C ILE A 108 6.27 -24.18 16.72
N THR A 109 5.49 -25.26 16.77
CA THR A 109 5.90 -26.56 16.20
C THR A 109 5.72 -26.61 14.67
N THR A 110 4.59 -26.10 14.17
CA THR A 110 4.27 -26.05 12.74
C THR A 110 3.31 -24.89 12.47
N THR A 111 3.23 -24.45 11.22
CA THR A 111 2.21 -23.50 10.73
C THR A 111 1.55 -24.07 9.49
N ASP A 112 0.23 -23.88 9.37
CA ASP A 112 -0.52 -24.22 8.16
C ASP A 112 -0.52 -23.06 7.13
N ASN A 113 0.18 -21.96 7.42
CA ASN A 113 0.22 -20.80 6.55
C ASN A 113 1.02 -21.08 5.28
N PRO A 114 0.40 -21.11 4.08
CA PRO A 114 1.08 -21.49 2.85
C PRO A 114 2.10 -20.44 2.38
N THR A 115 2.12 -19.24 2.97
CA THR A 115 3.10 -18.20 2.65
C THR A 115 4.40 -18.33 3.43
N ILE A 116 4.46 -19.23 4.42
CA ILE A 116 5.62 -19.40 5.30
C ILE A 116 6.34 -20.71 4.97
N ASP A 117 7.58 -20.59 4.53
CA ASP A 117 8.53 -21.71 4.52
C ASP A 117 9.32 -21.73 5.82
N MET A 118 9.00 -22.67 6.74
CA MET A 118 9.71 -22.79 8.02
C MET A 118 11.22 -23.03 7.87
N SER A 119 11.64 -23.67 6.76
CA SER A 119 13.06 -23.91 6.50
C SER A 119 13.84 -22.61 6.28
N ALA A 120 13.15 -21.49 6.01
CA ALA A 120 13.73 -20.18 5.81
C ALA A 120 14.09 -19.44 7.11
N PHE A 121 13.79 -20.02 8.28
CA PHE A 121 13.94 -19.38 9.60
C PHE A 121 14.94 -20.10 10.50
N THR A 122 16.04 -20.59 9.92
CA THR A 122 17.24 -20.98 10.67
C THR A 122 18.05 -19.74 11.07
N LEU A 123 18.93 -19.87 12.08
CA LEU A 123 19.76 -18.76 12.53
C LEU A 123 20.59 -18.17 11.39
N GLU A 124 21.24 -19.00 10.58
CA GLU A 124 22.04 -18.60 9.42
C GLU A 124 21.23 -17.82 8.38
N LYS A 125 20.04 -18.32 8.00
CA LYS A 125 19.19 -17.63 7.02
C LYS A 125 18.61 -16.33 7.57
N THR A 126 18.22 -16.28 8.83
CA THR A 126 17.77 -15.03 9.49
C THR A 126 18.87 -13.99 9.50
N ILE A 127 20.07 -14.40 9.89
CA ILE A 127 21.26 -13.57 9.89
C ILE A 127 21.53 -13.08 8.44
N THR A 128 21.34 -13.93 7.43
CA THR A 128 21.38 -13.55 5.99
C THR A 128 20.37 -12.50 5.58
N LYS A 129 19.11 -12.66 6.00
CA LYS A 129 18.05 -11.68 5.77
C LYS A 129 18.41 -10.31 6.38
N ILE A 130 19.06 -10.31 7.55
CA ILE A 130 19.40 -9.09 8.29
C ILE A 130 20.41 -8.22 7.54
N TRP A 131 21.48 -8.75 6.93
CA TRP A 131 22.44 -7.89 6.22
C TRP A 131 22.07 -7.62 4.76
N THR A 132 21.34 -8.53 4.11
CA THR A 132 20.92 -8.33 2.71
C THR A 132 19.89 -7.22 2.53
N PHE A 133 19.31 -6.72 3.63
CA PHE A 133 18.39 -5.57 3.63
C PHE A 133 18.97 -4.30 2.96
N ILE A 134 20.31 -4.18 2.92
CA ILE A 134 21.01 -3.07 2.26
C ILE A 134 20.73 -3.03 0.76
N PHE A 135 20.42 -4.19 0.16
CA PHE A 135 20.08 -4.30 -1.26
C PHE A 135 18.57 -4.17 -1.47
N ASN A 136 17.78 -4.93 -0.70
CA ASN A 136 16.32 -4.88 -0.81
C ASN A 136 15.63 -5.53 0.40
N PHE A 137 14.32 -5.34 0.52
CA PHE A 137 13.49 -6.08 1.48
C PHE A 137 13.43 -7.59 1.14
N ASN A 138 13.08 -8.38 2.14
CA ASN A 138 12.83 -9.82 2.05
C ASN A 138 11.39 -10.13 2.51
N TYR A 139 10.99 -11.41 2.54
CA TYR A 139 9.65 -11.82 2.96
C TYR A 139 9.21 -11.17 4.30
N ASP A 140 10.03 -11.32 5.34
CA ASP A 140 9.75 -10.87 6.73
C ASP A 140 9.54 -9.35 6.81
N THR A 141 10.08 -8.62 5.84
CA THR A 141 10.09 -7.15 5.74
C THR A 141 9.30 -6.64 4.55
N THR A 142 8.48 -7.49 3.91
CA THR A 142 7.79 -7.18 2.65
C THR A 142 7.11 -5.83 2.69
N PRO A 143 6.29 -5.46 3.70
CA PRO A 143 5.62 -4.17 3.69
C PRO A 143 6.58 -2.97 3.66
N LEU A 144 7.84 -3.11 4.10
CA LEU A 144 8.78 -2.00 4.07
C LEU A 144 9.10 -1.49 2.66
N TRP A 145 8.73 -2.22 1.59
CA TRP A 145 8.81 -1.77 0.19
C TRP A 145 8.24 -0.34 -0.01
N TYR A 146 7.17 0.01 0.70
CA TYR A 146 6.55 1.34 0.62
C TYR A 146 7.49 2.45 1.08
N LEU A 147 8.40 2.20 2.01
CA LEU A 147 9.36 3.21 2.47
C LEU A 147 10.37 3.54 1.39
N TYR A 148 10.83 2.54 0.63
CA TYR A 148 11.69 2.74 -0.54
C TYR A 148 10.97 3.60 -1.58
N MET A 149 9.71 3.26 -1.88
CA MET A 149 8.86 4.05 -2.79
C MET A 149 8.63 5.48 -2.28
N LEU A 150 8.37 5.65 -0.98
CA LEU A 150 8.12 6.95 -0.34
C LEU A 150 9.36 7.85 -0.38
N VAL A 151 10.56 7.30 -0.22
CA VAL A 151 11.82 8.04 -0.42
C VAL A 151 11.92 8.55 -1.87
N GLY A 152 11.55 7.71 -2.84
CA GLY A 152 11.44 8.12 -4.25
C GLY A 152 10.48 9.30 -4.45
N LEU A 153 9.30 9.25 -3.84
CA LEU A 153 8.36 10.38 -3.86
C LEU A 153 8.93 11.62 -3.16
N TYR A 154 9.68 11.46 -2.06
CA TYR A 154 10.29 12.60 -1.39
C TYR A 154 11.30 13.32 -2.28
N PHE A 155 12.08 12.62 -3.10
CA PHE A 155 12.99 13.26 -4.06
C PHE A 155 12.24 14.13 -5.07
N ILE A 156 11.05 13.74 -5.49
CA ILE A 156 10.34 14.46 -6.55
C ILE A 156 9.42 15.57 -6.03
N ILE A 157 9.00 15.52 -4.76
CA ILE A 157 8.05 16.49 -4.19
C ILE A 157 8.54 17.95 -4.32
N PRO A 158 9.76 18.34 -3.92
CA PRO A 158 10.21 19.73 -4.07
C PRO A 158 10.26 20.20 -5.53
N ILE A 159 10.55 19.29 -6.48
CA ILE A 159 10.58 19.57 -7.92
C ILE A 159 9.15 19.83 -8.43
N PHE A 160 8.21 18.94 -8.12
CA PHE A 160 6.81 19.15 -8.48
C PHE A 160 6.20 20.36 -7.79
N HIS A 161 6.63 20.68 -6.56
CA HIS A 161 6.18 21.88 -5.87
C HIS A 161 6.51 23.13 -6.69
N ALA A 162 7.77 23.29 -7.13
CA ALA A 162 8.18 24.43 -7.94
C ALA A 162 7.38 24.56 -9.26
N TRP A 163 7.05 23.43 -9.88
CA TRP A 163 6.15 23.41 -11.04
C TRP A 163 4.72 23.81 -10.67
N LEU A 164 4.14 23.21 -9.62
CA LEU A 164 2.76 23.44 -9.16
C LEU A 164 2.48 24.88 -8.72
N GLU A 165 3.51 25.65 -8.33
CA GLU A 165 3.39 27.08 -8.04
C GLU A 165 3.07 27.91 -9.29
N ARG A 166 3.57 27.49 -10.45
CA ARG A 166 3.42 28.21 -11.72
C ARG A 166 2.40 27.56 -12.66
N ALA A 167 2.19 26.25 -12.52
CA ALA A 167 1.33 25.46 -13.40
C ALA A 167 -0.12 25.96 -13.36
N THR A 168 -0.69 26.16 -14.54
CA THR A 168 -2.11 26.47 -14.66
C THR A 168 -2.95 25.23 -14.35
N ARG A 169 -4.25 25.44 -14.10
CA ARG A 169 -5.19 24.32 -13.93
C ARG A 169 -5.22 23.40 -15.17
N LYS A 170 -4.97 23.94 -16.37
CA LYS A 170 -4.92 23.16 -17.61
C LYS A 170 -3.69 22.26 -17.65
N ASP A 171 -2.53 22.77 -17.24
CA ASP A 171 -1.28 21.99 -17.22
C ASP A 171 -1.35 20.82 -16.25
N ILE A 172 -1.91 21.04 -15.05
CA ILE A 172 -2.11 19.97 -14.06
C ILE A 172 -3.07 18.91 -14.61
N LYS A 173 -4.15 19.31 -15.29
CA LYS A 173 -5.07 18.37 -15.93
C LYS A 173 -4.39 17.59 -17.05
N LEU A 174 -3.56 18.24 -17.87
CA LEU A 174 -2.82 17.57 -18.94
C LEU A 174 -1.89 16.50 -18.38
N PHE A 175 -1.12 16.83 -17.34
CA PHE A 175 -0.29 15.86 -16.63
C PHE A 175 -1.13 14.67 -16.12
N LEU A 176 -2.26 14.94 -15.46
CA LEU A 176 -3.15 13.90 -14.97
C LEU A 176 -3.79 13.06 -16.07
N SER A 177 -4.06 13.62 -17.25
CA SER A 177 -4.53 12.88 -18.42
C SER A 177 -3.46 11.93 -18.95
N ILE A 178 -2.21 12.39 -19.07
CA ILE A 178 -1.07 11.55 -19.50
C ILE A 178 -0.83 10.43 -18.48
N TRP A 179 -0.83 10.75 -17.19
CA TRP A 179 -0.79 9.75 -16.13
C TRP A 179 -1.98 8.79 -16.20
N GLY A 180 -3.18 9.27 -16.50
CA GLY A 180 -4.38 8.45 -16.67
C GLY A 180 -4.23 7.41 -17.78
N ILE A 181 -3.56 7.75 -18.89
CA ILE A 181 -3.19 6.79 -19.95
C ILE A 181 -2.25 5.72 -19.38
N SER A 182 -1.28 6.13 -18.54
CA SER A 182 -0.32 5.19 -17.94
C SER A 182 -0.98 4.12 -17.05
N LEU A 183 -2.17 4.39 -16.51
CA LEU A 183 -2.93 3.43 -15.67
C LEU A 183 -3.40 2.19 -16.44
N PHE A 184 -3.41 2.24 -17.78
CA PHE A 184 -3.79 1.12 -18.64
C PHE A 184 -2.58 0.27 -19.08
N LEU A 185 -1.34 0.72 -18.83
CA LEU A 185 -0.13 0.03 -19.28
C LEU A 185 -0.03 -1.42 -18.82
N PRO A 186 -0.39 -1.79 -17.56
CA PRO A 186 -0.37 -3.19 -17.16
C PRO A 186 -1.25 -4.09 -18.04
N TYR A 187 -2.44 -3.59 -18.42
CA TYR A 187 -3.39 -4.32 -19.28
C TYR A 187 -2.92 -4.36 -20.74
N ILE A 188 -2.32 -3.29 -21.24
CA ILE A 188 -1.74 -3.26 -22.59
C ILE A 188 -0.61 -4.30 -22.68
N LYS A 189 0.28 -4.33 -21.68
CA LYS A 189 1.36 -5.33 -21.60
C LYS A 189 0.80 -6.76 -21.59
N MET A 190 -0.27 -6.99 -20.81
CA MET A 190 -0.94 -8.29 -20.72
C MET A 190 -1.64 -8.71 -22.02
N ALA A 191 -2.24 -7.77 -22.75
CA ALA A 191 -2.96 -8.04 -24.00
C ALA A 191 -2.05 -8.14 -25.23
N ALA A 192 -0.86 -7.52 -25.21
CA ALA A 192 0.05 -7.47 -26.35
C ALA A 192 0.37 -8.85 -26.96
N PRO A 193 0.63 -9.92 -26.17
CA PRO A 193 0.89 -11.25 -26.74
C PRO A 193 -0.28 -11.81 -27.55
N ALA A 194 -1.53 -11.52 -27.17
CA ALA A 194 -2.71 -11.94 -27.92
C ALA A 194 -2.82 -11.26 -29.30
N LEU A 195 -2.08 -10.16 -29.52
CA LEU A 195 -1.95 -9.46 -30.79
C LEU A 195 -0.67 -9.86 -31.56
N GLY A 196 0.05 -10.88 -31.12
CA GLY A 196 1.28 -11.37 -31.76
C GLY A 196 2.57 -10.66 -31.30
N TYR A 197 2.52 -9.86 -30.24
CA TYR A 197 3.73 -9.29 -29.65
C TYR A 197 4.54 -10.37 -28.91
N ILE A 198 5.76 -10.62 -29.35
CA ILE A 198 6.63 -11.69 -28.81
C ILE A 198 7.74 -11.19 -27.87
N GLY A 199 7.78 -9.88 -27.59
CA GLY A 199 8.86 -9.29 -26.78
C GLY A 199 10.22 -9.32 -27.47
N ASN A 200 11.29 -9.09 -26.69
CA ASN A 200 12.68 -9.19 -27.13
C ASN A 200 13.47 -10.03 -26.12
N TRP A 201 14.10 -11.13 -26.55
CA TRP A 201 14.95 -11.96 -25.69
C TRP A 201 14.29 -12.45 -24.39
N GLY A 202 12.97 -12.65 -24.41
CA GLY A 202 12.18 -13.04 -23.22
C GLY A 202 11.67 -11.86 -22.40
N ASN A 203 12.09 -10.63 -22.69
CA ASN A 203 11.54 -9.42 -22.10
C ASN A 203 10.24 -9.01 -22.81
N MET A 204 9.13 -9.03 -22.07
CA MET A 204 7.78 -8.70 -22.55
C MET A 204 7.33 -7.27 -22.17
N ASP A 205 8.25 -6.44 -21.68
CA ASP A 205 7.93 -5.04 -21.42
C ASP A 205 7.68 -4.26 -22.70
N ILE A 206 6.99 -3.14 -22.58
CA ILE A 206 6.48 -2.36 -23.71
C ILE A 206 7.01 -0.92 -23.67
N LEU A 207 6.82 -0.19 -24.78
CA LEU A 207 7.07 1.26 -24.85
C LEU A 207 8.51 1.66 -24.48
N GLY A 208 9.48 0.94 -25.05
CA GLY A 208 10.91 1.25 -24.95
C GLY A 208 11.60 0.66 -23.72
N VAL A 209 10.91 -0.12 -22.89
CA VAL A 209 11.55 -0.91 -21.82
C VAL A 209 12.16 -2.19 -22.41
N CYS A 210 13.38 -2.51 -22.00
CA CYS A 210 14.12 -3.72 -22.36
C CYS A 210 15.27 -3.98 -21.36
N ASP A 211 16.04 -5.03 -21.56
CA ASP A 211 17.10 -5.46 -20.63
C ASP A 211 18.20 -4.42 -20.39
N TRP A 212 18.41 -3.50 -21.33
CA TRP A 212 19.35 -2.37 -21.20
C TRP A 212 18.66 -1.02 -20.95
N ASN A 213 17.33 -0.98 -20.85
CA ASN A 213 16.59 0.24 -20.51
C ASN A 213 15.35 -0.08 -19.67
N ALA A 214 15.42 0.14 -18.36
CA ALA A 214 14.26 0.01 -17.47
C ALA A 214 13.28 1.21 -17.54
N PHE A 215 13.63 2.28 -18.26
CA PHE A 215 12.93 3.57 -18.23
C PHE A 215 12.18 3.85 -19.54
N GLY A 216 10.97 3.28 -19.67
CA GLY A 216 10.12 3.44 -20.86
C GLY A 216 9.45 4.81 -20.99
N SER A 217 8.63 4.98 -22.05
CA SER A 217 8.05 6.28 -22.43
C SER A 217 7.26 7.00 -21.33
N PHE A 218 6.60 6.26 -20.43
CA PHE A 218 5.79 6.83 -19.34
C PHE A 218 6.51 6.84 -17.99
N TYR A 219 7.79 6.46 -17.91
CA TYR A 219 8.48 6.25 -16.64
C TYR A 219 8.35 7.42 -15.66
N TYR A 220 8.56 8.66 -16.12
CA TYR A 220 8.52 9.86 -15.27
C TYR A 220 7.12 10.38 -14.93
N VAL A 221 6.08 9.83 -15.56
CA VAL A 221 4.69 10.32 -15.45
C VAL A 221 3.71 9.20 -15.07
N SER A 222 4.22 8.05 -14.63
CA SER A 222 3.44 6.86 -14.25
C SER A 222 3.57 6.52 -12.76
N GLY A 223 2.78 5.54 -12.30
CA GLY A 223 2.86 5.03 -10.94
C GLY A 223 2.32 6.03 -9.89
N PHE A 224 2.94 6.04 -8.72
CA PHE A 224 2.44 6.73 -7.53
C PHE A 224 2.44 8.26 -7.63
N ILE A 225 3.24 8.83 -8.53
CA ILE A 225 3.37 10.28 -8.67
C ILE A 225 2.05 10.95 -9.06
N GLY A 226 1.24 10.30 -9.91
CA GLY A 226 -0.03 10.85 -10.33
C GLY A 226 -1.06 10.89 -9.21
N TYR A 227 -1.06 9.93 -8.27
CA TYR A 227 -1.92 10.01 -7.08
C TYR A 227 -1.55 11.22 -6.20
N LEU A 228 -0.27 11.52 -6.08
CA LEU A 228 0.24 12.67 -5.33
C LEU A 228 -0.19 14.00 -5.96
N ILE A 229 -0.12 14.12 -7.29
CA ILE A 229 -0.60 15.30 -8.03
C ILE A 229 -2.13 15.37 -8.06
N LEU A 230 -2.81 14.24 -8.17
CA LEU A 230 -4.27 14.15 -8.12
C LEU A 230 -4.80 14.66 -6.78
N ALA A 231 -4.19 14.27 -5.68
CA ALA A 231 -4.58 14.73 -4.35
C ALA A 231 -4.39 16.25 -4.20
N HIS A 232 -3.27 16.80 -4.68
CA HIS A 232 -3.07 18.25 -4.75
C HIS A 232 -4.18 18.93 -5.57
N TYR A 233 -4.48 18.39 -6.75
CA TYR A 233 -5.52 18.93 -7.64
C TYR A 233 -6.91 18.92 -6.98
N LEU A 234 -7.30 17.82 -6.33
CA LEU A 234 -8.60 17.68 -5.67
C LEU A 234 -8.73 18.53 -4.39
N VAL A 235 -7.63 18.86 -3.72
CA VAL A 235 -7.64 19.80 -2.58
C VAL A 235 -7.68 21.25 -3.06
N LYS A 236 -6.90 21.59 -4.09
CA LYS A 236 -6.85 22.95 -4.66
C LYS A 236 -8.14 23.31 -5.43
N TYR A 237 -8.75 22.34 -6.10
CA TYR A 237 -9.98 22.49 -6.90
C TYR A 237 -11.03 21.45 -6.50
N PRO A 238 -11.63 21.57 -5.29
CA PRO A 238 -12.54 20.55 -4.77
C PRO A 238 -13.79 20.38 -5.63
N LEU A 239 -14.25 19.14 -5.74
CA LEU A 239 -15.45 18.78 -6.49
C LEU A 239 -16.70 19.38 -5.83
N GLN A 240 -17.46 20.16 -6.59
CA GLN A 240 -18.73 20.76 -6.15
C GLN A 240 -19.93 19.82 -6.32
N TRP A 241 -19.71 18.50 -6.20
CA TRP A 241 -20.77 17.50 -6.35
C TRP A 241 -21.66 17.45 -5.11
N SER A 242 -22.96 17.25 -5.28
CA SER A 242 -23.86 16.87 -4.17
C SER A 242 -23.53 15.45 -3.68
N TRP A 243 -23.92 15.09 -2.45
CA TRP A 243 -23.74 13.72 -1.95
C TRP A 243 -24.40 12.68 -2.87
N ARG A 244 -25.58 12.98 -3.40
CA ARG A 244 -26.27 12.13 -4.39
C ARG A 244 -25.39 11.88 -5.61
N LYS A 245 -24.82 12.94 -6.21
CA LYS A 245 -23.92 12.81 -7.37
C LYS A 245 -22.63 12.07 -7.01
N THR A 246 -22.03 12.35 -5.85
CA THR A 246 -20.83 11.66 -5.37
C THR A 246 -21.06 10.16 -5.23
N LEU A 247 -22.17 9.73 -4.62
CA LEU A 247 -22.47 8.31 -4.44
C LEU A 247 -22.90 7.64 -5.76
N ALA A 248 -23.69 8.33 -6.58
CA ALA A 248 -24.15 7.80 -7.87
C ALA A 248 -23.00 7.55 -8.86
N ILE A 249 -21.89 8.28 -8.76
CA ILE A 249 -20.68 8.04 -9.56
C ILE A 249 -19.72 7.11 -8.81
N GLY A 250 -19.51 7.37 -7.52
CA GLY A 250 -18.50 6.71 -6.72
C GLY A 250 -18.76 5.23 -6.47
N ILE A 251 -20.02 4.84 -6.20
CA ILE A 251 -20.36 3.44 -5.95
C ILE A 251 -20.16 2.60 -7.23
N PRO A 252 -20.72 2.95 -8.40
CA PRO A 252 -20.47 2.19 -9.63
C PRO A 252 -18.99 2.14 -10.01
N MET A 253 -18.26 3.25 -9.84
CA MET A 253 -16.83 3.30 -10.12
C MET A 253 -16.04 2.34 -9.22
N PHE A 254 -16.31 2.34 -7.92
CA PHE A 254 -15.68 1.41 -6.98
C PHE A 254 -16.03 -0.04 -7.31
N MET A 255 -17.31 -0.34 -7.56
CA MET A 255 -17.77 -1.69 -7.87
C MET A 255 -17.18 -2.22 -9.18
N ALA A 256 -17.05 -1.37 -10.20
CA ALA A 256 -16.39 -1.75 -11.45
C ALA A 256 -14.88 -2.00 -11.25
N GLY A 257 -14.20 -1.14 -10.49
CA GLY A 257 -12.80 -1.35 -10.12
C GLY A 257 -12.61 -2.66 -9.34
N TYR A 258 -13.47 -2.91 -8.35
CA TYR A 258 -13.49 -4.15 -7.59
C TYR A 258 -13.74 -5.38 -8.47
N ALA A 259 -14.73 -5.34 -9.36
CA ALA A 259 -15.06 -6.45 -10.25
C ALA A 259 -13.89 -6.80 -11.18
N ILE A 260 -13.19 -5.80 -11.73
CA ILE A 260 -11.98 -6.01 -12.53
C ILE A 260 -10.85 -6.60 -11.67
N THR A 261 -10.69 -6.10 -10.44
CA THR A 261 -9.63 -6.54 -9.52
C THR A 261 -9.83 -8.00 -9.08
N PHE A 262 -11.03 -8.34 -8.60
CA PHE A 262 -11.36 -9.68 -8.12
C PHE A 262 -11.52 -10.65 -9.29
N GLY A 263 -12.40 -10.34 -10.24
CA GLY A 263 -12.65 -11.20 -11.41
C GLY A 263 -11.40 -11.38 -12.26
N GLY A 264 -10.63 -10.31 -12.47
CA GLY A 264 -9.34 -10.37 -13.15
C GLY A 264 -8.35 -11.30 -12.44
N TYR A 265 -8.29 -11.27 -11.10
CA TYR A 265 -7.38 -12.17 -10.37
C TYR A 265 -7.80 -13.63 -10.52
N LEU A 266 -9.10 -13.92 -10.48
CA LEU A 266 -9.62 -15.27 -10.73
C LEU A 266 -9.26 -15.77 -12.13
N ILE A 267 -9.42 -14.92 -13.14
CA ILE A 267 -9.06 -15.22 -14.53
C ILE A 267 -7.56 -15.47 -14.64
N MET A 268 -6.72 -14.60 -14.06
CA MET A 268 -5.26 -14.77 -14.11
C MET A 268 -4.82 -16.04 -13.39
N GLN A 269 -5.47 -16.44 -12.30
CA GLN A 269 -5.20 -17.72 -11.62
C GLN A 269 -5.60 -18.92 -12.46
N GLU A 270 -6.65 -18.83 -13.27
CA GLU A 270 -7.07 -19.89 -14.18
C GLU A 270 -6.06 -20.09 -15.33
N TYR A 271 -5.59 -18.99 -15.93
CA TYR A 271 -4.65 -19.05 -17.07
C TYR A 271 -3.18 -19.21 -16.65
N PHE A 272 -2.79 -18.69 -15.49
CA PHE A 272 -1.42 -18.66 -14.99
C PHE A 272 -1.35 -19.12 -13.52
N PRO A 273 -1.72 -20.38 -13.23
CA PRO A 273 -1.89 -20.86 -11.85
C PRO A 273 -0.61 -20.70 -11.02
N GLY A 274 -0.74 -19.98 -9.90
CA GLY A 274 0.36 -19.76 -8.94
C GLY A 274 1.47 -18.81 -9.42
N ASN A 275 1.35 -18.22 -10.62
CA ASN A 275 2.36 -17.29 -11.12
C ASN A 275 2.08 -15.86 -10.65
N TYR A 276 2.59 -15.51 -9.47
CA TYR A 276 2.41 -14.19 -8.86
C TYR A 276 2.74 -13.01 -9.79
N ALA A 277 3.69 -13.13 -10.72
CA ALA A 277 4.02 -12.05 -11.63
C ALA A 277 2.86 -11.68 -12.57
N TYR A 278 2.04 -12.66 -12.96
CA TYR A 278 0.80 -12.42 -13.72
C TYR A 278 -0.36 -12.05 -12.82
N LEU A 279 -0.53 -12.75 -11.69
CA LEU A 279 -1.63 -12.51 -10.75
C LEU A 279 -1.62 -11.09 -10.20
N GLU A 280 -0.44 -10.56 -9.87
CA GLU A 280 -0.32 -9.22 -9.30
C GLU A 280 -0.62 -8.10 -10.31
N ILE A 281 -0.62 -8.35 -11.63
CA ILE A 281 -0.89 -7.32 -12.66
C ILE A 281 -2.21 -6.60 -12.39
N VAL A 282 -3.25 -7.36 -12.05
CA VAL A 282 -4.59 -6.82 -11.74
C VAL A 282 -4.68 -6.20 -10.34
N TRP A 283 -3.70 -6.48 -9.47
CA TRP A 283 -3.60 -5.91 -8.12
C TRP A 283 -2.61 -4.75 -8.03
N LEU A 284 -1.92 -4.41 -9.12
CA LEU A 284 -0.99 -3.29 -9.17
C LEU A 284 -1.69 -1.99 -8.79
N PHE A 285 -1.10 -1.27 -7.82
CA PHE A 285 -1.63 0.01 -7.35
C PHE A 285 -1.63 1.11 -8.43
N GLY A 286 -0.81 0.95 -9.48
CA GLY A 286 -0.77 1.80 -10.67
C GLY A 286 -1.75 1.41 -11.78
N GLY A 287 -2.67 0.48 -11.54
CA GLY A 287 -3.71 0.08 -12.50
C GLY A 287 -4.97 0.92 -12.42
N ILE A 288 -5.69 1.04 -13.55
CA ILE A 288 -6.94 1.81 -13.66
C ILE A 288 -8.01 1.33 -12.67
N ASN A 289 -8.12 0.02 -12.45
CA ASN A 289 -9.08 -0.59 -11.52
C ASN A 289 -8.83 -0.16 -10.07
N VAL A 290 -7.57 -0.09 -9.63
CA VAL A 290 -7.23 0.38 -8.29
C VAL A 290 -7.47 1.89 -8.16
N PHE A 291 -7.23 2.67 -9.21
CA PHE A 291 -7.62 4.08 -9.26
C PHE A 291 -9.15 4.25 -9.11
N MET A 292 -9.93 3.43 -9.81
CA MET A 292 -11.40 3.44 -9.73
C MET A 292 -11.93 3.13 -8.34
N MET A 293 -11.21 2.37 -7.53
CA MET A 293 -11.53 2.17 -6.11
C MET A 293 -11.01 3.32 -5.23
N THR A 294 -9.82 3.84 -5.52
CA THR A 294 -9.15 4.87 -4.71
C THR A 294 -9.87 6.21 -4.77
N PHE A 295 -10.22 6.67 -5.97
CA PHE A 295 -10.80 7.99 -6.19
C PHE A 295 -12.13 8.19 -5.41
N PRO A 296 -13.11 7.28 -5.47
CA PRO A 296 -14.33 7.40 -4.68
C PRO A 296 -14.07 7.44 -3.18
N VAL A 297 -13.19 6.59 -2.65
CA VAL A 297 -12.87 6.56 -1.22
C VAL A 297 -12.27 7.89 -0.76
N PHE A 298 -11.30 8.42 -1.52
CA PHE A 298 -10.68 9.71 -1.21
C PHE A 298 -11.70 10.85 -1.24
N VAL A 299 -12.51 10.94 -2.30
CA VAL A 299 -13.52 12.00 -2.45
C VAL A 299 -14.58 11.94 -1.35
N CYS A 300 -15.05 10.73 -1.00
CA CYS A 300 -16.00 10.55 0.09
C CYS A 300 -15.42 11.02 1.43
N ILE A 301 -14.21 10.55 1.79
CA ILE A 301 -13.57 10.93 3.06
C ILE A 301 -13.29 12.44 3.12
N GLN A 302 -12.77 13.03 2.03
CA GLN A 302 -12.55 14.47 1.92
C GLN A 302 -13.87 15.26 2.13
N LYS A 303 -14.98 14.77 1.58
CA LYS A 303 -16.29 15.41 1.64
C LYS A 303 -16.97 15.31 3.01
N LEU A 304 -16.62 14.33 3.83
CA LEU A 304 -17.15 14.18 5.20
C LEU A 304 -16.79 15.38 6.11
N LYS A 305 -15.76 16.17 5.76
CA LYS A 305 -15.33 17.36 6.52
C LYS A 305 -15.21 17.10 8.04
N ILE A 306 -14.72 15.92 8.41
CA ILE A 306 -14.57 15.51 9.81
C ILE A 306 -13.70 16.54 10.55
N PRO A 307 -14.17 17.09 11.69
CA PRO A 307 -13.39 18.01 12.49
C PRO A 307 -12.22 17.29 13.18
N SER A 308 -11.22 18.06 13.61
CA SER A 308 -10.11 17.49 14.39
C SER A 308 -10.65 16.86 15.68
N SER A 309 -10.08 15.71 16.08
CA SER A 309 -10.47 15.01 17.30
C SER A 309 -9.21 14.46 17.99
N PRO A 310 -9.01 14.72 19.29
CA PRO A 310 -7.85 14.21 20.02
C PRO A 310 -7.73 12.69 19.96
N ALA A 311 -8.86 11.97 20.02
CA ALA A 311 -8.89 10.51 19.95
C ALA A 311 -8.42 10.03 18.58
N LEU A 312 -8.98 10.59 17.51
CA LEU A 312 -8.63 10.23 16.13
C LEU A 312 -7.17 10.59 15.82
N SER A 313 -6.73 11.80 16.19
CA SER A 313 -5.34 12.25 16.00
C SER A 313 -4.34 11.37 16.75
N LYS A 314 -4.70 10.86 17.95
CA LYS A 314 -3.86 9.94 18.72
C LYS A 314 -3.69 8.59 18.02
N VAL A 315 -4.72 8.08 17.36
CA VAL A 315 -4.59 6.85 16.55
C VAL A 315 -3.80 7.16 15.27
N ALA A 316 -4.13 8.26 14.59
CA ALA A 316 -3.48 8.69 13.35
C ALA A 316 -1.98 9.00 13.53
N SER A 317 -1.52 9.39 14.72
CA SER A 317 -0.09 9.59 14.99
C SER A 317 0.69 8.27 15.09
N MET A 318 0.01 7.14 15.35
CA MET A 318 0.64 5.82 15.53
C MET A 318 0.67 4.99 14.25
N THR A 319 -0.07 5.37 13.21
CA THR A 319 -0.21 4.56 11.98
C THR A 319 1.11 4.29 11.28
N PHE A 320 2.09 5.19 11.37
CA PHE A 320 3.43 4.95 10.83
C PHE A 320 4.12 3.79 11.55
N GLY A 321 4.11 3.78 12.88
CA GLY A 321 4.61 2.65 13.67
C GLY A 321 3.83 1.36 13.40
N ILE A 322 2.50 1.42 13.30
CA ILE A 322 1.66 0.24 13.01
C ILE A 322 2.06 -0.36 11.66
N TYR A 323 2.20 0.50 10.65
CA TYR A 323 2.66 0.11 9.32
C TYR A 323 3.99 -0.65 9.37
N LEU A 324 4.95 -0.19 10.19
CA LEU A 324 6.27 -0.81 10.27
C LEU A 324 6.27 -2.21 10.87
N CYS A 325 5.38 -2.49 11.83
CA CYS A 325 5.47 -3.71 12.65
C CYS A 325 4.35 -4.73 12.42
N HIS A 326 3.25 -4.35 11.76
CA HIS A 326 2.04 -5.18 11.69
C HIS A 326 2.25 -6.58 11.10
N PHE A 327 3.21 -6.74 10.17
CA PHE A 327 3.30 -7.95 9.35
C PHE A 327 3.54 -9.22 10.17
N VAL A 328 4.42 -9.16 11.17
CA VAL A 328 4.66 -10.31 12.06
C VAL A 328 3.40 -10.69 12.84
N PHE A 329 2.61 -9.70 13.28
CA PHE A 329 1.36 -9.94 14.01
C PHE A 329 0.24 -10.46 13.10
N VAL A 330 0.29 -10.17 11.80
CA VAL A 330 -0.59 -10.82 10.82
C VAL A 330 -0.30 -12.31 10.77
N GLN A 331 0.97 -12.71 10.68
CA GLN A 331 1.34 -14.13 10.63
C GLN A 331 1.04 -14.85 11.94
N MET A 332 1.37 -14.24 13.09
CA MET A 332 0.97 -14.77 14.40
C MET A 332 -0.56 -14.88 14.54
N GLY A 333 -1.29 -13.90 14.01
CA GLY A 333 -2.74 -13.89 14.01
C GLY A 333 -3.33 -15.06 13.21
N TYR A 334 -2.68 -15.46 12.11
CA TYR A 334 -3.10 -16.61 11.32
C TYR A 334 -3.14 -17.89 12.16
N ASP A 335 -2.01 -18.24 12.79
CA ASP A 335 -1.88 -19.47 13.58
C ASP A 335 -2.71 -19.40 14.89
N LEU A 336 -2.81 -18.21 15.50
CA LEU A 336 -3.66 -17.98 16.67
C LEU A 336 -5.14 -18.26 16.34
N PHE A 337 -5.69 -17.67 15.27
CA PHE A 337 -7.10 -17.85 14.95
C PHE A 337 -7.39 -19.20 14.28
N ALA A 338 -6.40 -19.83 13.64
CA ALA A 338 -6.52 -21.22 13.20
C ALA A 338 -6.71 -22.18 14.38
N SER A 339 -6.09 -21.91 15.54
CA SER A 339 -6.23 -22.74 16.76
C SER A 339 -7.42 -22.38 17.64
N LEU A 340 -7.81 -21.09 17.69
CA LEU A 340 -8.91 -20.62 18.56
C LEU A 340 -10.30 -20.81 17.94
N LEU A 341 -10.44 -20.66 16.61
CA LEU A 341 -11.75 -20.73 15.97
C LEU A 341 -12.13 -22.18 15.66
N PRO A 342 -13.43 -22.54 15.76
CA PRO A 342 -13.89 -23.89 15.42
C PRO A 342 -13.53 -24.28 13.99
N GLN A 343 -13.22 -25.56 13.76
CA GLN A 343 -13.04 -26.09 12.41
C GLN A 343 -14.28 -25.81 11.55
N GLY A 344 -14.06 -25.44 10.28
CA GLY A 344 -15.11 -25.04 9.35
C GLY A 344 -15.56 -23.59 9.47
N THR A 345 -14.97 -22.79 10.38
CA THR A 345 -15.21 -21.34 10.41
C THR A 345 -14.77 -20.71 9.08
N PRO A 346 -15.62 -19.89 8.43
CA PRO A 346 -15.27 -19.27 7.15
C PRO A 346 -14.02 -18.39 7.23
N ALA A 347 -13.18 -18.41 6.19
CA ALA A 347 -11.97 -17.61 6.09
C ALA A 347 -12.19 -16.11 6.33
N ILE A 348 -13.35 -15.56 5.92
CA ILE A 348 -13.72 -14.16 6.21
C ILE A 348 -13.68 -13.83 7.72
N MET A 349 -14.11 -14.74 8.58
CA MET A 349 -14.09 -14.51 10.03
C MET A 349 -12.66 -14.52 10.57
N HIS A 350 -11.81 -15.44 10.08
CA HIS A 350 -10.39 -15.44 10.42
C HIS A 350 -9.73 -14.12 10.02
N ILE A 351 -9.93 -13.67 8.78
CA ILE A 351 -9.35 -12.42 8.25
C ILE A 351 -9.78 -11.21 9.08
N ILE A 352 -11.06 -11.10 9.44
CA ILE A 352 -11.56 -9.99 10.27
C ILE A 352 -10.92 -10.01 11.66
N CYS A 353 -10.90 -11.18 12.32
CA CYS A 353 -10.29 -11.34 13.63
C CYS A 353 -8.78 -11.03 13.61
N MET A 354 -8.07 -11.51 12.59
CA MET A 354 -6.66 -11.22 12.36
C MET A 354 -6.42 -9.71 12.17
N ALA A 355 -7.19 -9.06 11.29
CA ALA A 355 -6.98 -7.65 10.97
C ALA A 355 -7.21 -6.75 12.19
N VAL A 356 -8.28 -6.99 12.95
CA VAL A 356 -8.57 -6.24 14.19
C VAL A 356 -7.46 -6.48 15.22
N THR A 357 -7.09 -7.74 15.45
CA THR A 357 -6.11 -8.10 16.48
C THR A 357 -4.71 -7.61 16.13
N ALA A 358 -4.24 -7.81 14.89
CA ALA A 358 -2.94 -7.35 14.43
C ALA A 358 -2.86 -5.82 14.49
N PHE A 359 -3.92 -5.10 14.09
CA PHE A 359 -3.95 -3.64 14.21
C PHE A 359 -3.90 -3.17 15.67
N LEU A 360 -4.67 -3.79 16.56
CA LEU A 360 -4.69 -3.45 17.98
C LEU A 360 -3.36 -3.76 18.68
N ILE A 361 -2.78 -4.94 18.47
CA ILE A 361 -1.48 -5.33 19.04
C ILE A 361 -0.39 -4.37 18.53
N SER A 362 -0.37 -4.12 17.22
CA SER A 362 0.56 -3.15 16.62
C SER A 362 0.41 -1.76 17.25
N TYR A 363 -0.82 -1.29 17.44
CA TYR A 363 -1.10 -0.02 18.11
C TYR A 363 -0.55 -0.01 19.55
N LEU A 364 -0.75 -1.09 20.31
CA LEU A 364 -0.26 -1.19 21.69
C LEU A 364 1.28 -1.23 21.77
N VAL A 365 1.93 -2.01 20.90
CA VAL A 365 3.39 -2.08 20.78
C VAL A 365 3.96 -0.70 20.45
N VAL A 366 3.41 -0.05 19.43
CA VAL A 366 3.84 1.29 19.00
C VAL A 366 3.60 2.31 20.11
N ARG A 367 2.47 2.24 20.81
CA ARG A 367 2.18 3.13 21.94
C ARG A 367 3.19 2.93 23.08
N GLY A 368 3.56 1.69 23.40
CA GLY A 368 4.61 1.38 24.37
C GLY A 368 5.97 1.95 23.94
N MET A 369 6.37 1.70 22.69
CA MET A 369 7.60 2.22 22.12
C MET A 369 7.62 3.76 22.06
N TYR A 370 6.47 4.41 21.79
CA TYR A 370 6.37 5.86 21.72
C TYR A 370 6.44 6.53 23.09
N ALA A 371 5.95 5.85 24.14
CA ALA A 371 6.02 6.32 25.52
C ALA A 371 7.47 6.38 26.05
N CYS A 372 8.33 5.46 25.61
CA CYS A 372 9.74 5.44 25.99
C CYS A 372 10.61 6.33 25.07
N LYS A 373 11.43 7.20 25.67
CA LYS A 373 12.29 8.17 24.96
C LYS A 373 13.27 7.49 23.99
N TRP A 374 13.78 6.31 24.35
CA TRP A 374 14.81 5.59 23.60
C TRP A 374 14.25 4.88 22.36
N THR A 375 13.02 4.38 22.44
CA THR A 375 12.36 3.60 21.38
C THR A 375 11.48 4.44 20.47
N ARG A 376 11.08 5.65 20.90
CA ARG A 376 10.20 6.53 20.11
C ARG A 376 10.71 6.77 18.69
N ARG A 377 12.02 6.95 18.53
CA ARG A 377 12.66 7.21 17.22
C ARG A 377 12.50 6.08 16.20
N PHE A 378 12.12 4.87 16.63
CA PHE A 378 11.92 3.72 15.75
C PHE A 378 10.48 3.62 15.21
N VAL A 379 9.55 4.42 15.74
CA VAL A 379 8.12 4.36 15.39
C VAL A 379 7.50 5.72 15.09
N ALA A 380 8.28 6.81 15.16
CA ALA A 380 7.79 8.19 15.11
C ALA A 380 8.08 8.92 13.80
#